data_AF-A0A3D0QK09-F1
#
_entry.id   AF-A0A3D0QK09-F1
#
_cell.length_a   1.000
_cell.length_b   1.000
_cell.length_c   1.000
_cell.angle_alpha   90.00
_cell.angle_beta   90.00
_cell.angle_gamma   90.00
#
_symmetry.space_group_name_H-M   'P 1'
#
loop_
_entity.id
_entity.type
_entity.pdbx_description
1 polymer ?
#
loop_
_entity_poly.entity_id
_entity_poly.type
_entity_poly.pdbx_seq_one_letter_code
_entity_poly.pdbx_strand_id
1 'polypeptide(L)'
;MSNPGNTVSLEEQIDHWRSYLLRRQAIHSVDVAELEDHLREQIAGLIDAGLTPDEAFLVAVKRMGALDALSREFAREHSDRLWKQLVTLQSDPKEPGVGVGSDAFVAFALAVAAGVLIKLPEFFGMHLQEVEGFYARNLSLFVLPPLTGYFIWKRRLGATMCLWLAAAFAAAGVFANIFPFGQHSYTEVLSALHLPIALWVAVGIAYAGRRWNEVAGRMDFIRFSGELFIYYVLIALGGGVFTAFLMMLFKAIGIDAEWFIQSWLIPCGAAGAVVVASWLVEAKQSV
;
A
#
# COMPACT_ATOMS: atom_id res chain seq x y z
N MET A 1 53.05 29.48 -16.41
CA MET A 1 53.96 28.40 -15.96
C MET A 1 53.18 27.54 -15.00
N SER A 2 52.62 26.43 -15.50
CA SER A 2 51.78 25.51 -14.72
C SER A 2 52.67 24.70 -13.77
N ASN A 3 52.44 24.82 -12.47
CA ASN A 3 53.24 24.16 -11.44
C ASN A 3 52.86 22.67 -11.38
N PRO A 4 53.74 21.71 -11.71
CA PRO A 4 53.40 20.28 -11.78
C PRO A 4 52.91 19.70 -10.45
N GLY A 5 53.23 20.33 -9.31
CA GLY A 5 52.75 19.92 -7.99
C GLY A 5 51.23 20.00 -7.78
N ASN A 6 50.52 20.92 -8.45
CA ASN A 6 49.06 21.03 -8.29
C ASN A 6 48.29 19.95 -9.06
N THR A 7 48.88 19.39 -10.13
CA THR A 7 48.22 18.36 -10.93
C THR A 7 48.13 17.01 -10.19
N VAL A 8 49.13 16.71 -9.36
CA VAL A 8 49.16 15.49 -8.54
C VAL A 8 48.12 15.57 -7.41
N SER A 9 47.96 16.74 -6.78
CA SER A 9 46.94 16.99 -5.74
C SER A 9 45.51 16.83 -6.28
N LEU A 10 45.25 17.30 -7.51
CA LEU A 10 43.93 17.20 -8.13
C LEU A 10 43.55 15.75 -8.46
N GLU A 11 44.50 14.97 -8.98
CA GLU A 11 44.25 13.57 -9.33
C GLU A 11 43.95 12.72 -8.08
N GLU A 12 44.67 12.97 -6.98
CA GLU A 12 44.39 12.34 -5.68
C GLU A 12 42.99 12.72 -5.14
N GLN A 13 42.55 13.96 -5.34
CA GLN A 13 41.21 14.42 -4.96
C GLN A 13 40.10 13.75 -5.79
N ILE A 14 40.31 13.58 -7.11
CA ILE A 14 39.38 12.88 -8.00
C ILE A 14 39.30 11.39 -7.64
N ASP A 15 40.43 10.75 -7.33
CA ASP A 15 40.49 9.35 -6.90
C ASP A 15 39.74 9.10 -5.58
N HIS A 16 39.89 10.02 -4.62
CA HIS A 16 39.18 9.93 -3.35
C HIS A 16 37.67 10.13 -3.53
N TRP A 17 37.26 11.06 -4.40
CA TRP A 17 35.85 11.28 -4.75
C TRP A 17 35.22 10.07 -5.45
N ARG A 18 35.91 9.48 -6.43
CA ARG A 18 35.49 8.26 -7.12
C ARG A 18 35.29 7.10 -6.14
N SER A 19 36.27 6.90 -5.24
CA SER A 19 36.22 5.88 -4.19
C SER A 19 35.10 6.13 -3.17
N TYR A 20 34.72 7.38 -2.96
CA TYR A 20 33.59 7.74 -2.10
C TYR A 20 32.23 7.42 -2.75
N LEU A 21 32.06 7.75 -4.04
CA LEU A 21 30.82 7.46 -4.78
C LEU A 21 30.57 5.97 -4.95
N LEU A 22 31.60 5.20 -5.32
CA LEU A 22 31.51 3.74 -5.44
C LEU A 22 31.12 3.04 -4.13
N ARG A 23 31.40 3.66 -2.97
CA ARG A 23 31.05 3.11 -1.66
C ARG A 23 29.63 3.45 -1.19
N ARG A 24 29.04 4.55 -1.69
CA ARG A 24 27.80 5.12 -1.13
C ARG A 24 26.56 4.86 -2.00
N GLN A 25 26.71 4.69 -3.31
CA GLN A 25 25.60 4.38 -4.19
C GLN A 25 25.91 3.12 -4.99
N ALA A 26 24.93 2.22 -5.08
CA ALA A 26 24.92 1.08 -5.99
C ALA A 26 24.73 1.57 -7.45
N ILE A 27 25.57 2.52 -7.88
CA ILE A 27 25.63 3.04 -9.23
C ILE A 27 26.57 2.14 -10.02
N HIS A 28 26.17 1.79 -11.25
CA HIS A 28 26.99 0.95 -12.11
C HIS A 28 28.31 1.67 -12.44
N SER A 29 29.41 0.91 -12.56
CA SER A 29 30.75 1.46 -12.82
C SER A 29 30.86 2.32 -14.09
N VAL A 30 29.89 2.17 -15.01
CA VAL A 30 29.79 2.94 -16.25
C VAL A 30 29.37 4.38 -15.99
N ASP A 31 28.45 4.62 -15.06
CA ASP A 31 27.94 5.96 -14.75
C ASP A 31 28.99 6.79 -13.97
N VAL A 32 29.89 6.12 -13.24
CA VAL A 32 30.97 6.79 -12.48
C VAL A 32 32.03 7.38 -13.42
N ALA A 33 32.33 6.69 -14.53
CA ALA A 33 33.29 7.19 -15.53
C ALA A 33 32.72 8.42 -16.26
N GLU A 34 31.45 8.41 -16.62
CA GLU A 34 30.78 9.56 -17.25
C GLU A 34 30.72 10.77 -16.31
N LEU A 35 30.42 10.55 -15.03
CA LEU A 35 30.44 11.62 -14.03
C LEU A 35 31.84 12.18 -13.77
N GLU A 36 32.88 11.35 -13.87
CA GLU A 36 34.28 11.78 -13.79
C GLU A 36 34.67 12.68 -14.98
N ASP A 37 34.27 12.29 -16.20
CA ASP A 37 34.53 13.08 -17.41
C ASP A 37 33.87 14.46 -17.33
N HIS A 38 32.61 14.51 -16.89
CA HIS A 38 31.89 15.77 -16.65
C HIS A 38 32.55 16.64 -15.56
N LEU A 39 33.04 16.02 -14.48
CA LEU A 39 33.75 16.72 -13.42
C LEU A 39 35.05 17.36 -13.95
N ARG A 40 35.82 16.61 -14.75
CA ARG A 40 37.08 17.08 -15.34
C ARG A 40 36.85 18.23 -16.32
N GLU A 41 35.79 18.17 -17.13
CA GLU A 41 35.43 19.25 -18.05
C GLU A 41 35.07 20.55 -17.30
N GLN A 42 34.29 20.47 -16.21
CA GLN A 42 33.96 21.63 -15.39
C GLN A 42 35.18 22.22 -14.69
N ILE A 43 36.08 21.36 -14.18
CA ILE A 43 37.33 21.82 -13.55
C ILE A 43 38.21 22.55 -14.58
N ALA A 44 38.34 22.00 -15.79
CA ALA A 44 39.11 22.64 -16.85
C ALA A 44 38.57 24.04 -17.21
N GLY A 45 37.24 24.18 -17.35
CA GLY A 45 36.61 25.47 -17.61
C GLY A 45 36.76 26.48 -16.45
N LEU A 46 36.77 26.02 -15.21
CA LEU A 46 36.97 26.89 -14.03
C LEU A 46 38.45 27.31 -13.86
N ILE A 47 39.40 26.43 -14.20
CA ILE A 47 40.81 26.78 -14.24
C ILE A 47 41.08 27.82 -15.34
N ASP A 48 40.45 27.68 -16.51
CA ASP A 48 40.56 28.66 -17.61
C ASP A 48 39.96 30.02 -17.22
N ALA A 49 38.93 30.02 -16.36
CA ALA A 49 38.37 31.22 -15.75
C ALA A 49 39.23 31.83 -14.61
N GLY A 50 40.39 31.24 -14.30
CA GLY A 50 41.38 31.77 -13.36
C GLY A 50 41.31 31.23 -11.93
N LEU A 51 40.51 30.19 -11.66
CA LEU A 51 40.49 29.54 -10.34
C LEU A 51 41.70 28.63 -10.14
N THR A 52 42.14 28.50 -8.89
CA THR A 52 43.15 27.49 -8.55
C THR A 52 42.56 26.08 -8.68
N PRO A 53 43.37 25.04 -8.98
CA PRO A 53 42.87 23.67 -9.17
C PRO A 53 42.04 23.13 -7.99
N ASP A 54 42.43 23.43 -6.75
CA ASP A 54 41.69 23.01 -5.55
C ASP A 54 40.34 23.74 -5.42
N GLU A 55 40.29 25.04 -5.72
CA GLU A 55 39.05 25.82 -5.73
C GLU A 55 38.11 25.38 -6.86
N ALA A 56 38.66 25.12 -8.04
CA ALA A 56 37.92 24.62 -9.19
C ALA A 56 37.26 23.27 -8.89
N PHE A 57 37.97 22.35 -8.24
CA PHE A 57 37.44 21.06 -7.80
C PHE A 57 36.27 21.22 -6.81
N LEU A 58 36.43 22.03 -5.75
CA LEU A 58 35.38 22.24 -4.75
C LEU A 58 34.12 22.89 -5.35
N VAL A 59 34.31 23.85 -6.27
CA VAL A 59 33.19 24.52 -6.96
C VAL A 59 32.50 23.56 -7.92
N ALA A 60 33.24 22.74 -8.67
CA ALA A 60 32.68 21.76 -9.59
C ALA A 60 31.86 20.67 -8.85
N VAL A 61 32.40 20.10 -7.78
CA VAL A 61 31.69 19.12 -6.94
C VAL A 61 30.42 19.72 -6.31
N LYS A 62 30.49 20.98 -5.84
CA LYS A 62 29.32 21.68 -5.29
C LYS A 62 28.25 21.96 -6.35
N ARG A 63 28.64 22.31 -7.58
CA ARG A 63 27.72 22.54 -8.71
C ARG A 63 27.05 21.24 -9.16
N MET A 64 27.79 20.13 -9.24
CA MET A 64 27.22 18.81 -9.54
C MET A 64 26.21 18.36 -8.49
N GLY A 65 26.50 18.54 -7.19
CA GLY A 65 25.54 18.23 -6.13
C GLY A 65 24.29 19.13 -6.10
N ALA A 66 24.37 20.35 -6.64
CA ALA A 66 23.23 21.24 -6.79
C ALA A 66 22.32 20.84 -7.98
N LEU A 67 22.89 20.24 -9.03
CA LEU A 67 22.15 19.64 -10.14
C LEU A 67 21.28 18.45 -9.70
N ASP A 68 21.70 17.67 -8.69
CA ASP A 68 20.85 16.63 -8.10
C ASP A 68 19.64 17.19 -7.32
N ALA A 69 19.76 18.42 -6.79
CA ALA A 69 18.63 19.12 -6.18
C ALA A 69 17.67 19.65 -7.26
N LEU A 70 18.21 20.18 -8.36
CA LEU A 70 17.44 20.63 -9.53
C LEU A 70 16.78 19.45 -10.29
N SER A 71 17.43 18.29 -10.34
CA SER A 71 16.91 17.03 -10.88
C SER A 71 15.76 16.48 -10.03
N ARG A 72 15.79 16.69 -8.70
CA ARG A 72 14.62 16.43 -7.83
C ARG A 72 13.46 17.38 -8.09
N GLU A 73 13.72 18.63 -8.46
CA GLU A 73 12.68 19.58 -8.90
C GLU A 73 12.13 19.23 -10.28
N PHE A 74 12.99 18.78 -11.20
CA PHE A 74 12.60 18.32 -12.53
C PHE A 74 11.81 17.00 -12.48
N ALA A 75 12.16 16.08 -11.57
CA ALA A 75 11.39 14.87 -11.29
C ALA A 75 10.00 15.17 -10.68
N ARG A 76 9.84 16.32 -10.00
CA ARG A 76 8.52 16.79 -9.54
C ARG A 76 7.68 17.32 -10.70
N GLU A 77 8.26 18.08 -11.62
CA GLU A 77 7.52 18.70 -12.74
C GLU A 77 7.33 17.80 -13.98
N HIS A 78 8.17 16.78 -14.21
CA HIS A 78 8.10 15.88 -15.39
C HIS A 78 7.72 14.41 -15.07
N SER A 79 7.13 14.18 -13.88
CA SER A 79 6.67 12.88 -13.38
C SER A 79 5.69 12.15 -14.31
N ASP A 80 4.93 12.86 -15.14
CA ASP A 80 3.89 12.27 -16.00
C ASP A 80 4.42 11.49 -17.22
N ARG A 81 5.59 11.86 -17.76
CA ARG A 81 6.21 11.15 -18.90
C ARG A 81 7.06 9.96 -18.45
N LEU A 82 7.78 10.11 -17.33
CA LEU A 82 8.54 9.01 -16.72
C LEU A 82 7.60 7.93 -16.17
N TRP A 83 6.44 8.31 -15.60
CA TRP A 83 5.41 7.35 -15.19
C TRP A 83 4.88 6.51 -16.36
N LYS A 84 4.59 7.13 -17.52
CA LYS A 84 4.12 6.39 -18.70
C LYS A 84 5.17 5.43 -19.28
N GLN A 85 6.45 5.75 -19.15
CA GLN A 85 7.55 4.91 -19.63
C GLN A 85 7.90 3.79 -18.63
N LEU A 86 7.81 4.04 -17.32
CA LEU A 86 7.98 3.03 -16.27
C LEU A 86 6.81 2.03 -16.22
N VAL A 87 5.59 2.45 -16.56
CA VAL A 87 4.42 1.56 -16.64
C VAL A 87 4.45 0.67 -17.89
N THR A 88 5.29 0.94 -18.90
CA THR A 88 5.29 0.20 -20.19
C THR A 88 6.57 -0.58 -20.51
N LEU A 89 7.65 -0.45 -19.74
CA LEU A 89 8.91 -1.21 -19.96
C LEU A 89 9.42 -1.89 -18.68
N GLN A 90 8.63 -2.81 -18.14
CA GLN A 90 9.15 -3.93 -17.35
C GLN A 90 8.47 -5.22 -17.80
N SER A 91 8.99 -5.78 -18.88
CA SER A 91 8.75 -7.16 -19.28
C SER A 91 10.08 -7.69 -19.80
N ASP A 92 10.96 -8.05 -18.87
CA ASP A 92 12.05 -8.99 -19.17
C ASP A 92 12.05 -10.11 -18.11
N PRO A 93 12.14 -11.39 -18.51
CA PRO A 93 11.68 -12.51 -17.69
C PRO A 93 12.84 -13.12 -16.89
N LYS A 94 12.93 -12.79 -15.60
CA LYS A 94 13.70 -13.61 -14.66
C LYS A 94 13.25 -13.39 -13.21
N GLU A 95 12.21 -14.16 -12.87
CA GLU A 95 11.83 -14.76 -11.57
C GLU A 95 10.30 -14.84 -11.48
N PRO A 96 9.70 -15.96 -11.02
CA PRO A 96 8.26 -16.15 -10.99
C PRO A 96 7.64 -15.38 -9.80
N GLY A 97 7.75 -14.05 -9.83
CA GLY A 97 6.94 -13.17 -9.03
C GLY A 97 5.50 -13.28 -9.51
N VAL A 98 4.59 -13.64 -8.61
CA VAL A 98 3.14 -13.57 -8.86
C VAL A 98 2.87 -12.14 -9.34
N GLY A 99 2.54 -11.98 -10.62
CA GLY A 99 2.49 -10.66 -11.25
C GLY A 99 1.48 -9.76 -10.54
N VAL A 100 1.78 -8.47 -10.45
CA VAL A 100 0.92 -7.43 -9.84
C VAL A 100 -0.55 -7.53 -10.29
N GLY A 101 -0.80 -7.97 -11.54
CA GLY A 101 -2.15 -8.25 -12.06
C GLY A 101 -2.87 -9.42 -11.40
N SER A 102 -2.15 -10.47 -10.99
CA SER A 102 -2.71 -11.61 -10.23
C SER A 102 -3.09 -11.19 -8.82
N ASP A 103 -2.27 -10.37 -8.14
CA ASP A 103 -2.58 -9.86 -6.80
C ASP A 103 -3.83 -8.97 -6.80
N ALA A 104 -3.92 -8.08 -7.79
CA ALA A 104 -5.09 -7.22 -7.98
C ALA A 104 -6.36 -8.04 -8.29
N PHE A 105 -6.25 -9.05 -9.14
CA PHE A 105 -7.38 -9.93 -9.47
C PHE A 105 -7.86 -10.71 -8.24
N VAL A 106 -6.97 -11.26 -7.43
CA VAL A 106 -7.33 -11.98 -6.21
C VAL A 106 -7.96 -11.05 -5.18
N ALA A 107 -7.41 -9.85 -5.00
CA ALA A 107 -8.00 -8.83 -4.12
C ALA A 107 -9.41 -8.44 -4.59
N PHE A 108 -9.59 -8.24 -5.90
CA PHE A 108 -10.90 -7.95 -6.49
C PHE A 108 -11.89 -9.10 -6.30
N ALA A 109 -11.48 -10.34 -6.57
CA ALA A 109 -12.32 -11.52 -6.38
C ALA A 109 -12.75 -11.67 -4.91
N LEU A 110 -11.85 -11.42 -3.95
CA LEU A 110 -12.16 -11.45 -2.52
C LEU A 110 -13.02 -10.27 -2.08
N ALA A 111 -12.87 -9.10 -2.69
CA ALA A 111 -13.76 -7.95 -2.45
C ALA A 111 -15.19 -8.25 -2.92
N VAL A 112 -15.34 -8.88 -4.10
CA VAL A 112 -16.63 -9.36 -4.59
C VAL A 112 -17.19 -10.43 -3.65
N ALA A 113 -16.37 -11.39 -3.20
CA ALA A 113 -16.78 -12.40 -2.24
C ALA A 113 -17.29 -11.79 -0.92
N ALA A 114 -16.63 -10.74 -0.41
CA ALA A 114 -17.09 -10.00 0.77
C ALA A 114 -18.47 -9.35 0.54
N GLY A 115 -18.69 -8.74 -0.63
CA GLY A 115 -19.99 -8.20 -1.03
C GLY A 115 -21.08 -9.26 -1.11
N VAL A 116 -20.76 -10.43 -1.68
CA VAL A 116 -21.68 -11.58 -1.76
C VAL A 116 -22.00 -12.13 -0.36
N LEU A 117 -21.02 -12.21 0.54
CA LEU A 117 -21.22 -12.68 1.91
C LEU A 117 -22.17 -11.77 2.69
N ILE A 118 -22.12 -10.45 2.49
CA ILE A 118 -23.10 -9.53 3.06
C ILE A 118 -24.50 -9.80 2.54
N LYS A 119 -24.65 -10.19 1.27
CA LYS A 119 -25.95 -10.46 0.65
C LYS A 119 -26.47 -11.86 0.89
N LEU A 120 -25.62 -12.79 1.28
CA LEU A 120 -25.98 -14.19 1.51
C LEU A 120 -27.16 -14.34 2.48
N PRO A 121 -27.21 -13.67 3.66
CA PRO A 121 -28.33 -13.80 4.58
C PRO A 121 -29.68 -13.32 4.01
N GLU A 122 -29.69 -12.30 3.13
CA GLU A 122 -30.92 -11.82 2.48
C GLU A 122 -31.57 -12.90 1.61
N PHE A 123 -30.78 -13.77 0.97
CA PHE A 123 -31.32 -14.90 0.21
C PHE A 123 -31.99 -15.97 1.09
N PHE A 124 -31.67 -16.00 2.39
CA PHE A 124 -32.33 -16.86 3.38
C PHE A 124 -33.49 -16.16 4.10
N GLY A 125 -33.92 -14.98 3.63
CA GLY A 125 -35.03 -14.22 4.22
C GLY A 125 -34.62 -13.34 5.41
N MET A 126 -33.32 -13.16 5.68
CA MET A 126 -32.83 -12.23 6.70
C MET A 126 -32.54 -10.86 6.08
N HIS A 127 -33.59 -10.07 5.87
CA HIS A 127 -33.47 -8.74 5.28
C HIS A 127 -32.77 -7.76 6.24
N LEU A 128 -31.89 -6.93 5.67
CA LEU A 128 -31.04 -5.97 6.39
C LEU A 128 -31.82 -5.04 7.34
N GLN A 129 -33.07 -4.72 6.98
CA GLN A 129 -33.95 -3.78 7.68
C GLN A 129 -34.87 -4.45 8.71
N GLU A 130 -35.01 -5.77 8.66
CA GLU A 130 -36.01 -6.51 9.46
C GLU A 130 -35.36 -7.25 10.63
N VAL A 131 -34.08 -7.62 10.53
CA VAL A 131 -33.37 -8.39 11.56
C VAL A 131 -32.41 -7.49 12.32
N GLU A 132 -32.99 -6.64 13.17
CA GLU A 132 -32.23 -5.76 14.08
C GLU A 132 -31.25 -6.60 14.92
N GLY A 133 -29.96 -6.30 14.81
CA GLY A 133 -28.88 -6.95 15.59
C GLY A 133 -28.11 -8.06 14.87
N PHE A 134 -28.71 -8.81 13.93
CA PHE A 134 -28.00 -9.89 13.22
C PHE A 134 -26.82 -9.39 12.38
N TYR A 135 -27.02 -8.33 11.62
CA TYR A 135 -25.95 -7.75 10.81
C TYR A 135 -24.91 -7.05 11.67
N ALA A 136 -25.32 -6.39 12.75
CA ALA A 136 -24.40 -5.71 13.66
C ALA A 136 -23.38 -6.69 14.28
N ARG A 137 -23.83 -7.88 14.70
CA ARG A 137 -22.94 -8.90 15.28
C ARG A 137 -22.12 -9.66 14.24
N ASN A 138 -22.67 -9.91 13.04
CA ASN A 138 -22.01 -10.71 12.02
C ASN A 138 -21.20 -9.91 10.99
N LEU A 139 -21.22 -8.57 11.01
CA LEU A 139 -20.52 -7.74 10.01
C LEU A 139 -19.03 -8.11 9.86
N SER A 140 -18.34 -8.30 10.99
CA SER A 140 -16.94 -8.70 11.00
C SER A 140 -16.71 -10.09 10.39
N LEU A 141 -17.66 -11.00 10.51
CA LEU A 141 -17.62 -12.34 9.92
C LEU A 141 -17.88 -12.35 8.41
N PHE A 142 -18.49 -11.31 7.85
CA PHE A 142 -18.66 -11.19 6.40
C PHE A 142 -17.42 -10.59 5.72
N VAL A 143 -16.71 -9.68 6.41
CA VAL A 143 -15.63 -8.88 5.81
C VAL A 143 -14.24 -9.42 6.14
N LEU A 144 -14.00 -9.85 7.39
CA LEU A 144 -12.66 -10.23 7.84
C LEU A 144 -12.19 -11.60 7.34
N PRO A 145 -13.05 -12.63 7.10
CA PRO A 145 -12.58 -13.88 6.51
C PRO A 145 -12.07 -13.72 5.07
N PRO A 146 -12.73 -13.01 4.14
CA PRO A 146 -12.14 -12.70 2.83
C PRO A 146 -10.80 -11.96 2.91
N LEU A 147 -10.70 -10.97 3.79
CA LEU A 147 -9.44 -10.26 4.04
C LEU A 147 -8.35 -11.21 4.58
N THR A 148 -8.72 -12.10 5.50
CA THR A 148 -7.78 -13.10 6.04
C THR A 148 -7.36 -14.08 4.96
N GLY A 149 -8.28 -14.48 4.07
CA GLY A 149 -8.01 -15.29 2.89
C GLY A 149 -6.98 -14.63 1.96
N TYR A 150 -7.06 -13.32 1.76
CA TYR A 150 -6.08 -12.56 1.00
C TYR A 150 -4.67 -12.69 1.61
N PHE A 151 -4.54 -12.55 2.94
CA PHE A 151 -3.24 -12.72 3.61
C PHE A 151 -2.74 -14.16 3.62
N ILE A 152 -3.63 -15.13 3.80
CA ILE A 152 -3.29 -16.56 3.69
C ILE A 152 -2.69 -16.86 2.32
N TRP A 153 -3.32 -16.37 1.25
CA TRP A 153 -2.86 -16.53 -0.11
C TRP A 153 -1.52 -15.82 -0.34
N LYS A 154 -1.42 -14.55 0.04
CA LYS A 154 -0.22 -13.72 -0.19
C LYS A 154 1.00 -14.20 0.58
N ARG A 155 0.83 -14.62 1.83
CA ARG A 155 1.91 -15.08 2.71
C ARG A 155 2.17 -16.58 2.64
N ARG A 156 1.35 -17.33 1.87
CA ARG A 156 1.37 -18.82 1.77
C ARG A 156 1.46 -19.48 3.14
N LEU A 157 0.52 -19.14 4.02
CA LEU A 157 0.50 -19.67 5.39
C LEU A 157 0.35 -21.20 5.39
N GLY A 158 0.99 -21.85 6.36
CA GLY A 158 0.92 -23.30 6.52
C GLY A 158 -0.49 -23.78 6.93
N ALA A 159 -0.85 -25.01 6.55
CA ALA A 159 -2.18 -25.57 6.78
C ALA A 159 -2.64 -25.51 8.24
N THR A 160 -1.73 -25.72 9.19
CA THR A 160 -2.02 -25.63 10.63
C THR A 160 -2.46 -24.23 11.04
N MET A 161 -1.81 -23.18 10.53
CA MET A 161 -2.21 -21.79 10.83
C MET A 161 -3.57 -21.47 10.21
N CYS A 162 -3.81 -21.90 8.98
CA CYS A 162 -5.12 -21.76 8.34
C CYS A 162 -6.22 -22.45 9.15
N LEU A 163 -5.97 -23.65 9.68
CA LEU A 163 -6.94 -24.37 10.53
C LEU A 163 -7.26 -23.59 11.80
N TRP A 164 -6.24 -23.04 12.49
CA TRP A 164 -6.47 -22.23 13.69
C TRP A 164 -7.25 -20.94 13.41
N LEU A 165 -6.94 -20.26 12.30
CA LEU A 165 -7.69 -19.07 11.89
C LEU A 165 -9.13 -19.42 11.54
N ALA A 166 -9.36 -20.50 10.78
CA ALA A 166 -10.69 -20.98 10.46
C ALA A 166 -11.48 -21.36 11.73
N ALA A 167 -10.83 -22.04 12.69
CA ALA A 167 -11.43 -22.37 13.98
C ALA A 167 -11.80 -21.12 14.79
N ALA A 168 -10.95 -20.08 14.78
CA ALA A 168 -11.25 -18.81 15.46
C ALA A 168 -12.48 -18.11 14.85
N PHE A 169 -12.56 -18.01 13.52
CA PHE A 169 -13.75 -17.46 12.85
C PHE A 169 -14.99 -18.31 13.05
N ALA A 170 -14.86 -19.65 13.02
CA ALA A 170 -15.97 -20.56 13.28
C ALA A 170 -16.48 -20.41 14.71
N ALA A 171 -15.59 -20.37 15.70
CA ALA A 171 -15.96 -20.15 17.11
C ALA A 171 -16.67 -18.80 17.31
N ALA A 172 -16.16 -17.73 16.68
CA ALA A 172 -16.80 -16.42 16.68
C ALA A 172 -18.20 -16.44 16.04
N GLY A 173 -18.35 -17.13 14.91
CA GLY A 173 -19.65 -17.29 14.24
C GLY A 173 -20.65 -18.12 15.05
N VAL A 174 -20.19 -19.19 15.68
CA VAL A 174 -21.00 -20.00 16.60
C VAL A 174 -21.45 -19.14 17.78
N PHE A 175 -20.53 -18.40 18.41
CA PHE A 175 -20.86 -17.51 19.52
C PHE A 175 -21.87 -16.43 19.11
N ALA A 176 -21.64 -15.75 17.98
CA ALA A 176 -22.49 -14.66 17.51
C ALA A 176 -23.92 -15.10 17.12
N ASN A 177 -24.15 -16.38 16.84
CA ASN A 177 -25.44 -16.86 16.34
C ASN A 177 -26.17 -17.86 17.25
N ILE A 178 -25.45 -18.58 18.13
CA ILE A 178 -26.06 -19.53 19.07
C ILE A 178 -26.32 -18.88 20.44
N PHE A 179 -25.54 -17.88 20.83
CA PHE A 179 -25.72 -17.26 22.13
C PHE A 179 -27.10 -16.58 22.22
N PRO A 180 -27.89 -16.84 23.28
CA PRO A 180 -29.25 -16.31 23.39
C PRO A 180 -29.22 -14.84 23.82
N PHE A 181 -29.02 -13.95 22.86
CA PHE A 181 -29.13 -12.51 23.09
C PHE A 181 -30.57 -12.14 23.41
N GLY A 182 -30.80 -11.53 24.57
CA GLY A 182 -32.10 -10.94 24.91
C GLY A 182 -32.38 -9.71 24.04
N GLN A 183 -33.66 -9.40 23.80
CA GLN A 183 -34.06 -8.20 23.07
C GLN A 183 -33.46 -6.95 23.75
N HIS A 184 -32.76 -6.10 22.99
CA HIS A 184 -32.10 -4.88 23.48
C HIS A 184 -31.07 -5.12 24.61
N SER A 185 -30.40 -6.28 24.61
CA SER A 185 -29.41 -6.59 25.65
C SER A 185 -28.10 -5.83 25.45
N TYR A 186 -27.55 -5.29 26.53
CA TYR A 186 -26.19 -4.73 26.53
C TYR A 186 -25.13 -5.75 26.10
N THR A 187 -25.38 -7.05 26.30
CA THR A 187 -24.48 -8.12 25.84
C THR A 187 -24.39 -8.18 24.31
N GLU A 188 -25.47 -7.87 23.60
CA GLU A 188 -25.47 -7.82 22.13
C GLU A 188 -24.64 -6.65 21.62
N VAL A 189 -24.86 -5.45 22.16
CA VAL A 189 -24.08 -4.25 21.81
C VAL A 189 -22.59 -4.46 22.13
N LEU A 190 -22.29 -5.02 23.30
CA LEU A 190 -20.92 -5.32 23.70
C LEU A 190 -20.27 -6.32 22.73
N SER A 191 -20.98 -7.37 22.35
CA SER A 191 -20.50 -8.37 21.40
C SER A 191 -20.27 -7.76 20.00
N ALA A 192 -21.21 -6.95 19.51
CA ALA A 192 -21.10 -6.29 18.21
C ALA A 192 -19.89 -5.33 18.14
N LEU A 193 -19.53 -4.67 19.26
CA LEU A 193 -18.36 -3.80 19.34
C LEU A 193 -17.03 -4.55 19.51
N HIS A 194 -17.01 -5.62 20.32
CA HIS A 194 -15.77 -6.31 20.69
C HIS A 194 -15.39 -7.45 19.73
N LEU A 195 -16.37 -8.09 19.08
CA LEU A 195 -16.10 -9.17 18.13
C LEU A 195 -15.23 -8.71 16.94
N PRO A 196 -15.48 -7.55 16.31
CA PRO A 196 -14.59 -7.03 15.26
C PRO A 196 -13.16 -6.82 15.76
N ILE A 197 -12.99 -6.29 16.98
CA ILE A 197 -11.67 -6.04 17.58
C ILE A 197 -10.93 -7.36 17.85
N ALA A 198 -11.63 -8.36 18.40
CA ALA A 198 -11.06 -9.67 18.66
C ALA A 198 -10.64 -10.38 17.35
N LEU A 199 -11.50 -10.34 16.34
CA LEU A 199 -11.20 -10.92 15.02
C LEU A 199 -10.11 -10.13 14.28
N TRP A 200 -9.96 -8.83 14.53
CA TRP A 200 -8.86 -8.04 14.00
C TRP A 200 -7.50 -8.56 14.46
N VAL A 201 -7.39 -9.07 15.69
CA VAL A 201 -6.17 -9.73 16.17
C VAL A 201 -5.88 -11.00 15.36
N ALA A 202 -6.91 -11.80 15.02
CA ALA A 202 -6.75 -12.97 14.17
C ALA A 202 -6.27 -12.58 12.75
N VAL A 203 -6.82 -11.51 12.19
CA VAL A 203 -6.32 -10.91 10.93
C VAL A 203 -4.86 -10.50 11.07
N GLY A 204 -4.46 -9.90 12.19
CA GLY A 204 -3.07 -9.52 12.46
C GLY A 204 -2.10 -10.69 12.55
N ILE A 205 -2.54 -11.81 13.12
CA ILE A 205 -1.77 -13.06 13.12
C ILE A 205 -1.60 -13.57 11.67
N ALA A 206 -2.65 -13.49 10.85
CA ALA A 206 -2.56 -13.86 9.43
C ALA A 206 -1.64 -12.91 8.64
N TYR A 207 -1.70 -11.61 8.93
CA TYR A 207 -0.86 -10.58 8.31
C TYR A 207 0.63 -10.80 8.62
N ALA A 208 0.98 -10.95 9.90
CA ALA A 208 2.36 -11.13 10.34
C ALA A 208 2.89 -12.56 10.10
N GLY A 209 2.00 -13.55 10.04
CA GLY A 209 2.34 -14.95 9.84
C GLY A 209 3.35 -15.46 10.87
N ARG A 210 4.49 -15.99 10.40
CA ARG A 210 5.57 -16.50 11.27
C ARG A 210 6.23 -15.40 12.13
N ARG A 211 6.16 -14.14 11.71
CA ARG A 211 6.78 -12.99 12.39
C ARG A 211 5.92 -12.44 13.54
N TRP A 212 4.77 -13.06 13.85
CA TRP A 212 3.90 -12.60 14.94
C TRP A 212 4.58 -12.57 16.32
N ASN A 213 5.56 -13.45 16.54
CA ASN A 213 6.33 -13.47 17.79
C ASN A 213 7.44 -12.40 17.83
N GLU A 214 7.72 -11.75 16.71
CA GLU A 214 8.70 -10.67 16.60
C GLU A 214 8.02 -9.32 16.82
N VAL A 215 8.70 -8.41 17.51
CA VAL A 215 8.21 -7.03 17.71
C VAL A 215 8.00 -6.33 16.37
N ALA A 216 8.89 -6.54 15.40
CA ALA A 216 8.79 -5.97 14.07
C ALA A 216 7.48 -6.39 13.35
N GLY A 217 7.10 -7.66 13.41
CA GLY A 217 5.87 -8.14 12.78
C GLY A 217 4.59 -7.52 13.38
N ARG A 218 4.57 -7.31 14.70
CA ARG A 218 3.45 -6.63 15.38
C ARG A 218 3.40 -5.13 15.07
N MET A 219 4.57 -4.49 14.99
CA MET A 219 4.67 -3.07 14.65
C MET A 219 4.22 -2.83 13.19
N ASP A 220 4.61 -3.70 12.27
CA ASP A 220 4.15 -3.65 10.88
C ASP A 220 2.62 -3.80 10.79
N PHE A 221 2.02 -4.68 11.60
CA PHE A 221 0.56 -4.84 11.65
C PHE A 221 -0.17 -3.60 12.18
N ILE A 222 0.36 -2.95 13.22
CA ILE A 222 -0.20 -1.70 13.75
C ILE A 222 -0.12 -0.59 12.69
N ARG A 223 1.04 -0.46 12.02
CA ARG A 223 1.22 0.49 10.92
C ARG A 223 0.25 0.20 9.77
N PHE A 224 0.15 -1.06 9.35
CA PHE A 224 -0.79 -1.51 8.33
C PHE A 224 -2.23 -1.15 8.70
N SER A 225 -2.64 -1.38 9.95
CA SER A 225 -4.00 -1.06 10.42
C SER A 225 -4.30 0.44 10.31
N GLY A 226 -3.32 1.29 10.65
CA GLY A 226 -3.43 2.75 10.50
C GLY A 226 -3.48 3.19 9.04
N GLU A 227 -2.61 2.65 8.18
CA GLU A 227 -2.60 2.95 6.75
C GLU A 227 -3.91 2.49 6.09
N LEU A 228 -4.38 1.29 6.40
CA LEU A 228 -5.67 0.74 5.95
C LEU A 228 -6.82 1.65 6.33
N PHE A 229 -6.87 2.10 7.59
CA PHE A 229 -7.91 3.00 8.06
C PHE A 229 -7.95 4.30 7.23
N ILE A 230 -6.78 4.89 6.95
CA ILE A 230 -6.69 6.10 6.12
C ILE A 230 -7.23 5.85 4.71
N TYR A 231 -6.78 4.78 4.05
CA TYR A 231 -7.26 4.46 2.69
C TYR A 231 -8.75 4.13 2.67
N TYR A 232 -9.24 3.39 3.66
CA TYR A 232 -10.65 3.06 3.77
C TYR A 232 -11.51 4.32 3.94
N VAL A 233 -11.12 5.26 4.81
CA VAL A 233 -11.82 6.54 4.99
C VAL A 233 -11.80 7.35 3.70
N LEU A 234 -10.67 7.41 2.99
CA LEU A 234 -10.58 8.13 1.72
C LEU A 234 -11.50 7.53 0.64
N ILE A 235 -11.53 6.20 0.53
CA ILE A 235 -12.44 5.47 -0.37
C ILE A 235 -13.90 5.70 0.04
N ALA A 236 -14.21 5.64 1.34
CA ALA A 236 -15.58 5.81 1.84
C ALA A 236 -16.09 7.23 1.61
N LEU A 237 -15.25 8.27 1.84
CA LEU A 237 -15.62 9.66 1.56
C LEU A 237 -15.80 9.90 0.05
N GLY A 238 -14.87 9.41 -0.78
CA GLY A 238 -15.00 9.50 -2.24
C GLY A 238 -16.24 8.76 -2.75
N GLY A 239 -16.48 7.56 -2.25
CA GLY A 239 -17.66 6.74 -2.55
C GLY A 239 -18.96 7.38 -2.07
N GLY A 240 -18.96 8.04 -0.91
CA GLY A 240 -20.11 8.78 -0.38
C GLY A 240 -20.47 9.98 -1.25
N VAL A 241 -19.49 10.78 -1.66
CA VAL A 241 -19.69 11.90 -2.59
C VAL A 241 -20.22 11.38 -3.94
N PHE A 242 -19.60 10.34 -4.49
CA PHE A 242 -20.05 9.70 -5.73
C PHE A 242 -21.50 9.20 -5.62
N THR A 243 -21.84 8.55 -4.51
CA THR A 243 -23.20 8.04 -4.24
C THR A 243 -24.22 9.18 -4.13
N ALA A 244 -23.85 10.31 -3.51
CA ALA A 244 -24.72 11.48 -3.43
C ALA A 244 -25.02 12.08 -4.82
N PHE A 245 -24.00 12.18 -5.69
CA PHE A 245 -24.20 12.60 -7.08
C PHE A 245 -25.06 11.61 -7.87
N LEU A 246 -24.82 10.31 -7.69
CA LEU A 246 -25.61 9.25 -8.32
C LEU A 246 -27.10 9.38 -7.94
N MET A 247 -27.39 9.55 -6.66
CA MET A 247 -28.75 9.75 -6.15
C MET A 247 -29.40 11.01 -6.75
N MET A 248 -28.68 12.14 -6.80
CA MET A 248 -29.18 13.38 -7.37
C MET A 248 -29.51 13.23 -8.87
N LEU A 249 -28.65 12.54 -9.63
CA LEU A 249 -28.84 12.31 -11.06
C LEU A 249 -30.08 11.46 -11.34
N PHE A 250 -30.24 10.32 -10.66
CA PHE A 250 -31.42 9.47 -10.85
C PHE A 250 -32.71 10.16 -10.42
N LYS A 251 -32.68 10.90 -9.31
CA LYS A 251 -33.82 11.70 -8.85
C LYS A 251 -34.24 12.75 -9.87
N ALA A 252 -33.28 13.39 -10.55
CA ALA A 252 -33.57 14.36 -11.61
C ALA A 252 -34.25 13.73 -12.84
N ILE A 253 -34.00 12.44 -13.11
CA ILE A 253 -34.62 11.65 -14.19
C ILE A 253 -35.98 11.07 -13.73
N GLY A 254 -36.35 11.25 -12.46
CA GLY A 254 -37.59 10.71 -11.88
C GLY A 254 -37.49 9.24 -11.45
N ILE A 255 -36.28 8.68 -11.32
CA ILE A 255 -36.03 7.32 -10.85
C ILE A 255 -35.59 7.36 -9.39
N ASP A 256 -36.23 6.56 -8.54
CA ASP A 256 -35.79 6.36 -7.16
C ASP A 256 -34.71 5.27 -7.09
N ALA A 257 -33.48 5.67 -6.81
CA ALA A 257 -32.32 4.79 -6.67
C ALA A 257 -32.02 4.41 -5.21
N GLU A 258 -32.83 4.86 -4.24
CA GLU A 258 -32.57 4.68 -2.81
C GLU A 258 -32.41 3.20 -2.43
N TRP A 259 -33.34 2.35 -2.90
CA TRP A 259 -33.28 0.90 -2.64
C TRP A 259 -31.97 0.26 -3.14
N PHE A 260 -31.53 0.61 -4.35
CA PHE A 260 -30.29 0.10 -4.91
C PHE A 260 -29.08 0.58 -4.11
N ILE A 261 -29.06 1.87 -3.73
CA ILE A 261 -27.95 2.46 -3.00
C ILE A 261 -27.81 1.85 -1.60
N GLN A 262 -28.90 1.79 -0.84
CA GLN A 262 -28.88 1.32 0.54
C GLN A 262 -28.73 -0.19 0.63
N SER A 263 -29.37 -0.94 -0.28
CA SER A 263 -29.30 -2.40 -0.23
C SER A 263 -28.01 -2.91 -0.84
N TRP A 264 -27.59 -2.40 -2.00
CA TRP A 264 -26.48 -2.99 -2.76
C TRP A 264 -25.21 -2.16 -2.69
N LEU A 265 -25.27 -0.90 -3.13
CA LEU A 265 -24.07 -0.10 -3.35
C LEU A 265 -23.28 0.13 -2.06
N ILE A 266 -23.94 0.59 -1.00
CA ILE A 266 -23.27 0.94 0.27
C ILE A 266 -22.74 -0.30 0.99
N PRO A 267 -23.54 -1.35 1.26
CA PRO A 267 -23.05 -2.50 2.02
C PRO A 267 -21.96 -3.28 1.27
N CYS A 268 -22.16 -3.57 -0.02
CA CYS A 268 -21.16 -4.28 -0.81
C CYS A 268 -19.91 -3.43 -1.06
N GLY A 269 -20.09 -2.13 -1.31
CA GLY A 269 -19.00 -1.18 -1.49
C GLY A 269 -18.14 -1.05 -0.23
N ALA A 270 -18.77 -0.90 0.94
CA ALA A 270 -18.09 -0.83 2.23
C ALA A 270 -17.29 -2.12 2.53
N ALA A 271 -17.88 -3.29 2.34
CA ALA A 271 -17.16 -4.56 2.54
C ALA A 271 -16.00 -4.74 1.56
N GLY A 272 -16.24 -4.52 0.27
CA GLY A 272 -15.21 -4.64 -0.76
C GLY A 272 -14.07 -3.65 -0.55
N ALA A 273 -14.38 -2.43 -0.11
CA ALA A 273 -13.39 -1.39 0.15
C ALA A 273 -12.36 -1.80 1.21
N VAL A 274 -12.73 -2.60 2.22
CA VAL A 274 -11.76 -3.11 3.21
C VAL A 274 -10.68 -3.96 2.55
N VAL A 275 -11.08 -4.87 1.64
CA VAL A 275 -10.14 -5.76 0.94
C VAL A 275 -9.30 -4.97 -0.07
N VAL A 276 -9.93 -4.09 -0.85
CA VAL A 276 -9.24 -3.26 -1.85
C VAL A 276 -8.24 -2.30 -1.20
N ALA A 277 -8.63 -1.64 -0.10
CA ALA A 277 -7.74 -0.77 0.66
C ALA A 277 -6.56 -1.56 1.25
N SER A 278 -6.80 -2.78 1.73
CA SER A 278 -5.72 -3.65 2.22
C SER A 278 -4.74 -4.03 1.13
N TRP A 279 -5.22 -4.31 -0.08
CA TRP A 279 -4.36 -4.54 -1.24
C TRP A 279 -3.55 -3.29 -1.62
N LEU A 280 -4.15 -2.10 -1.63
CA LEU A 280 -3.45 -0.83 -1.92
C LEU A 280 -2.30 -0.56 -0.94
N VAL A 281 -2.54 -0.74 0.37
CA VAL A 281 -1.51 -0.57 1.40
C VAL A 281 -0.34 -1.52 1.15
N GLU A 282 -0.65 -2.77 0.87
CA GLU A 282 0.34 -3.82 0.60
C GLU A 282 1.14 -3.57 -0.70
N ALA A 283 0.48 -3.12 -1.76
CA ALA A 283 1.13 -2.78 -3.02
C ALA A 283 2.09 -1.58 -2.87
N LYS A 284 1.75 -0.62 -2.01
CA LYS A 284 2.62 0.51 -1.69
C LYS A 284 3.87 0.07 -0.91
N GLN A 285 3.74 -0.86 0.04
CA GLN A 285 4.87 -1.30 0.86
C GLN A 285 5.88 -2.17 0.09
N SER A 286 5.49 -2.72 -1.06
CA SER A 286 6.38 -3.50 -1.95
C SER A 286 7.22 -2.65 -2.91
N VAL A 287 7.07 -1.33 -2.90
CA VAL A 287 7.85 -0.36 -3.70
C VAL A 287 8.86 0.34 -2.79
#